data_AF-A0A957ZXE1-F1
#
_entry.id   AF-A0A957ZXE1-F1
#
_cell.length_a   1.000
_cell.length_b   1.000
_cell.length_c   1.000
_cell.angle_alpha   90.00
_cell.angle_beta   90.00
_cell.angle_gamma   90.00
#
_symmetry.space_group_name_H-M   'P 1'
#
loop_
_entity.id
_entity.type
_entity.pdbx_description
1 polymer ?
#
loop_
_entity_poly.entity_id
_entity_poly.type
_entity_poly.pdbx_seq_one_letter_code
_entity_poly.pdbx_strand_id
1 'polypeptide(L)'
;FPEILGGRVKTLHPAIHGGILARRTEHHLTELEEYGLSPIDIVVVNLYPFQTTVAQPNVTLATAVEEIDIGGVALLRAAAKNHESVTVICDPADYDAVAAAFAEQGTSAAQRKQLALKAFRHTAEYDTAISDYLAGQVEAEDEDALPASMQLSLKLVQRNRYGENPHQQGGLYSYGGAEMPFEVL
;
A
#
# COMPACT_ATOMS: atom_id res chain seq x y z
N PHE A 1 21.79 -14.43 1.57
CA PHE A 1 22.28 -13.21 0.87
C PHE A 1 22.33 -12.09 1.90
N PRO A 2 23.42 -11.32 2.04
CA PRO A 2 23.50 -10.24 3.02
C PRO A 2 22.69 -9.01 2.56
N GLU A 3 22.35 -8.13 3.50
CA GLU A 3 21.87 -6.79 3.19
C GLU A 3 22.99 -5.97 2.55
N ILE A 4 22.71 -5.30 1.43
CA ILE A 4 23.68 -4.52 0.66
C ILE A 4 23.14 -3.14 0.30
N LEU A 5 24.04 -2.26 -0.16
CA LEU A 5 23.71 -0.90 -0.65
C LEU A 5 23.01 -0.03 0.41
N GLY A 6 23.49 -0.09 1.66
CA GLY A 6 22.94 0.72 2.76
C GLY A 6 21.49 0.37 3.12
N GLY A 7 21.09 -0.89 2.93
CA GLY A 7 19.73 -1.37 3.24
C GLY A 7 18.72 -1.25 2.11
N ARG A 8 19.13 -0.72 0.95
CA ARG A 8 18.30 -0.65 -0.26
C ARG A 8 17.93 -2.02 -0.80
N VAL A 9 18.80 -3.02 -0.62
CA VAL A 9 18.54 -4.39 -1.08
C VAL A 9 18.68 -5.36 0.10
N LYS A 10 17.54 -5.66 0.70
CA LYS A 10 17.38 -6.62 1.80
C LYS A 10 16.39 -7.74 1.48
N THR A 11 15.24 -7.39 0.89
CA THR A 11 14.11 -8.32 0.68
C THR A 11 13.84 -8.67 -0.78
N LEU A 12 14.51 -8.00 -1.72
CA LEU A 12 14.41 -8.23 -3.16
C LEU A 12 15.16 -9.50 -3.57
N HIS A 13 14.69 -10.65 -3.09
CA HIS A 13 15.34 -11.95 -3.26
C HIS A 13 14.33 -13.02 -3.70
N PRO A 14 14.68 -13.92 -4.64
CA PRO A 14 13.78 -15.00 -5.10
C PRO A 14 13.27 -15.89 -3.98
N ALA A 15 14.07 -16.17 -2.94
CA ALA A 15 13.60 -16.95 -1.78
C ALA A 15 12.40 -16.30 -1.06
N ILE A 16 12.32 -14.97 -1.03
CA ILE A 16 11.21 -14.26 -0.39
C ILE A 16 10.04 -14.13 -1.37
N HIS A 17 10.29 -13.60 -2.56
CA HIS A 17 9.22 -13.40 -3.53
C HIS A 17 8.66 -14.71 -4.09
N GLY A 18 9.47 -15.77 -4.19
CA GLY A 18 9.03 -17.12 -4.54
C GLY A 18 8.08 -17.68 -3.50
N GLY A 19 8.41 -17.58 -2.21
CA GLY A 19 7.51 -18.00 -1.12
C GLY A 19 6.18 -17.26 -1.12
N ILE A 20 6.20 -15.95 -1.42
CA ILE A 20 4.99 -15.11 -1.49
C ILE A 20 4.16 -15.40 -2.76
N LEU A 21 4.80 -15.52 -3.93
CA LEU A 21 4.10 -15.59 -5.21
C LEU A 21 3.75 -17.01 -5.66
N ALA A 22 4.31 -18.04 -5.04
CA ALA A 22 3.95 -19.41 -5.33
C ALA A 22 2.46 -19.65 -5.07
N ARG A 23 1.75 -20.07 -6.11
CA ARG A 23 0.38 -20.57 -5.97
C ARG A 23 0.43 -21.89 -5.21
N ARG A 24 -0.61 -22.21 -4.43
CA ARG A 24 -0.70 -23.50 -3.73
C ARG A 24 -1.15 -24.63 -4.67
N THR A 25 -0.45 -24.77 -5.80
CA THR A 25 -0.62 -25.84 -6.79
C THR A 25 0.58 -26.80 -6.72
N GLU A 26 0.38 -28.06 -7.10
CA GLU A 26 1.44 -29.08 -7.09
C GLU A 26 2.70 -28.59 -7.82
N HIS A 27 2.55 -28.06 -9.04
CA HIS A 27 3.67 -27.56 -9.84
C HIS A 27 4.52 -26.49 -9.11
N HIS A 28 3.89 -25.48 -8.50
CA HIS A 28 4.63 -24.42 -7.80
C HIS A 28 5.23 -24.92 -6.49
N LEU A 29 4.55 -25.83 -5.79
CA LEU A 29 5.05 -26.38 -4.53
C LEU A 29 6.26 -27.29 -4.77
N THR A 30 6.23 -28.14 -5.80
CA THR A 30 7.40 -28.92 -6.23
C THR A 30 8.56 -28.00 -6.61
N GLU A 31 8.30 -26.92 -7.36
CA GLU A 31 9.34 -25.97 -7.73
C GLU A 31 9.95 -25.28 -6.49
N LEU A 32 9.14 -24.88 -5.50
CA LEU A 32 9.67 -24.36 -4.24
C LEU A 32 10.56 -25.40 -3.52
N GLU A 33 10.12 -26.65 -3.45
CA GLU A 33 10.88 -27.74 -2.81
C GLU A 33 12.22 -28.01 -3.51
N GLU A 34 12.25 -28.02 -4.85
CA GLU A 34 13.47 -28.19 -5.66
C GLU A 34 14.54 -27.14 -5.34
N TYR A 35 14.12 -25.90 -5.08
CA TYR A 35 15.01 -24.80 -4.70
C TYR A 35 15.20 -24.65 -3.19
N GLY A 36 14.65 -25.56 -2.36
CA GLY A 36 14.76 -25.51 -0.90
C GLY A 36 14.06 -24.29 -0.28
N LEU A 37 12.97 -23.84 -0.91
CA LEU A 37 12.18 -22.69 -0.50
C LEU A 37 10.88 -23.13 0.18
N SER A 38 10.30 -22.24 0.98
CA SER A 38 9.01 -22.50 1.64
C SER A 38 7.98 -21.44 1.27
N PRO A 39 6.69 -21.82 1.19
CA PRO A 39 5.61 -20.86 1.00
C PRO A 39 5.54 -19.87 2.17
N ILE A 40 5.11 -18.64 1.88
CA ILE A 40 4.82 -17.61 2.86
C ILE A 40 3.31 -17.36 2.86
N ASP A 41 2.67 -17.49 4.03
CA ASP A 41 1.21 -17.36 4.18
C ASP A 41 0.78 -15.98 4.67
N ILE A 42 1.67 -15.23 5.31
CA ILE A 42 1.39 -13.89 5.86
C ILE A 42 2.53 -12.94 5.52
N VAL A 43 2.18 -11.75 5.06
CA VAL A 43 3.11 -10.63 4.84
C VAL A 43 2.59 -9.42 5.61
N VAL A 44 3.35 -8.96 6.59
CA VAL A 44 3.04 -7.76 7.39
C VAL A 44 4.11 -6.71 7.11
N VAL A 45 3.73 -5.63 6.43
CA VAL A 45 4.66 -4.58 5.99
C VAL A 45 3.96 -3.23 6.08
N ASN A 46 4.55 -2.27 6.78
CA ASN A 46 4.24 -0.85 6.63
C ASN A 46 5.34 -0.19 5.81
N LEU A 47 4.99 0.87 5.07
CA LEU A 47 5.95 1.65 4.30
C LEU A 47 6.53 2.77 5.17
N TYR A 48 7.72 3.25 4.81
CA TYR A 48 8.25 4.47 5.42
C TYR A 48 7.27 5.64 5.23
N PRO A 49 7.19 6.55 6.22
CA PRO A 49 6.21 7.63 6.20
C PRO A 49 6.66 8.77 5.26
N PHE A 50 6.81 8.47 3.97
CA PHE A 50 7.32 9.40 2.94
C PHE A 50 6.60 10.75 2.98
N GLN A 51 5.26 10.73 3.05
CA GLN A 51 4.44 11.94 3.19
C GLN A 51 4.81 12.78 4.42
N THR A 52 5.09 12.14 5.56
CA THR A 52 5.52 12.83 6.78
C THR A 52 6.94 13.38 6.62
N THR A 53 7.84 12.64 5.96
CA THR A 53 9.20 13.11 5.69
C THR A 53 9.16 14.35 4.82
N VAL A 54 8.50 14.33 3.65
CA VAL A 54 8.51 15.47 2.72
C VAL A 54 7.72 16.69 3.22
N ALA A 55 6.85 16.51 4.21
CA ALA A 55 6.17 17.61 4.90
C ALA A 55 7.07 18.34 5.93
N GLN A 56 8.22 17.78 6.30
CA GLN A 56 9.14 18.46 7.22
C GLN A 56 9.81 19.67 6.55
N PRO A 57 10.06 20.75 7.32
CA PRO A 57 10.75 21.92 6.78
C PRO A 57 12.17 21.55 6.33
N ASN A 58 12.58 22.06 5.17
CA ASN A 58 13.94 21.94 4.61
C ASN A 58 14.38 20.52 4.20
N VAL A 59 13.45 19.63 3.89
CA VAL A 59 13.79 18.31 3.32
C VAL A 59 14.41 18.49 1.94
N THR A 60 15.62 17.95 1.77
CA THR A 60 16.30 17.96 0.47
C THR A 60 15.74 16.84 -0.42
N LEU A 61 15.83 17.02 -1.74
CA LEU A 61 15.48 15.98 -2.70
C LEU A 61 16.26 14.67 -2.42
N ALA A 62 17.54 14.75 -2.06
CA ALA A 62 18.33 13.58 -1.72
C ALA A 62 17.77 12.83 -0.51
N THR A 63 17.39 13.54 0.55
CA THR A 63 16.73 12.96 1.73
C THR A 63 15.40 12.30 1.37
N ALA A 64 14.56 12.99 0.59
CA ALA A 64 13.29 12.42 0.15
C ALA A 64 13.47 11.13 -0.67
N VAL A 65 14.46 11.10 -1.57
CA VAL A 65 14.76 9.94 -2.42
C VAL A 65 15.25 8.73 -1.60
N GLU A 66 15.98 8.93 -0.51
CA GLU A 66 16.38 7.82 0.38
C GLU A 66 15.20 7.19 1.13
N GLU A 67 14.12 7.95 1.36
CA GLU A 67 12.92 7.47 2.06
C GLU A 67 11.93 6.72 1.15
N ILE A 68 12.25 6.57 -0.14
CA ILE A 68 11.43 5.80 -1.08
C ILE A 68 11.66 4.30 -0.86
N ASP A 69 10.64 3.61 -0.34
CA ASP A 69 10.71 2.19 -0.01
C ASP A 69 10.39 1.30 -1.22
N ILE A 70 11.44 0.74 -1.81
CA ILE A 70 11.30 -0.22 -2.92
C ILE A 70 10.89 -1.62 -2.41
N GLY A 71 11.53 -2.07 -1.32
CA GLY A 71 11.36 -3.42 -0.81
C GLY A 71 9.98 -3.64 -0.22
N GLY A 72 9.51 -2.70 0.60
CA GLY A 72 8.18 -2.75 1.22
C GLY A 72 7.06 -2.76 0.18
N VAL A 73 7.12 -1.88 -0.82
CA VAL A 73 6.14 -1.84 -1.91
C VAL A 73 6.14 -3.15 -2.70
N ALA A 74 7.31 -3.71 -3.02
CA ALA A 74 7.42 -4.97 -3.73
C ALA A 74 6.79 -6.13 -2.95
N LEU A 75 7.00 -6.20 -1.62
CA LEU A 75 6.41 -7.21 -0.74
C LEU A 75 4.88 -7.09 -0.69
N LEU A 76 4.36 -5.87 -0.46
CA LEU A 76 2.92 -5.61 -0.41
C LEU A 76 2.23 -6.02 -1.72
N ARG A 77 2.77 -5.60 -2.87
CA ARG A 77 2.20 -5.92 -4.18
C ARG A 77 2.27 -7.42 -4.50
N ALA A 78 3.36 -8.08 -4.13
CA ALA A 78 3.49 -9.52 -4.32
C ALA A 78 2.45 -10.30 -3.50
N ALA A 79 2.29 -9.95 -2.22
CA ALA A 79 1.32 -10.59 -1.33
C ALA A 79 -0.12 -10.31 -1.75
N ALA A 80 -0.45 -9.06 -2.08
CA ALA A 80 -1.77 -8.66 -2.57
C ALA A 80 -2.14 -9.35 -3.89
N LYS A 81 -1.17 -9.52 -4.81
CA LYS A 81 -1.37 -10.29 -6.05
C LYS A 81 -1.76 -11.73 -5.74
N ASN A 82 -1.09 -12.38 -4.79
CA ASN A 82 -1.34 -13.78 -4.44
C ASN A 82 -2.33 -13.95 -3.28
N HIS A 83 -3.32 -13.06 -3.15
CA HIS A 83 -4.31 -13.08 -2.07
C HIS A 83 -5.19 -14.32 -2.02
N GLU A 84 -5.18 -15.16 -3.06
CA GLU A 84 -5.81 -16.49 -3.00
C GLU A 84 -5.18 -17.33 -1.87
N SER A 85 -3.89 -17.17 -1.61
CA SER A 85 -3.11 -17.96 -0.64
C SER A 85 -2.43 -17.15 0.45
N VAL A 86 -2.17 -15.85 0.24
CA VAL A 86 -1.39 -15.01 1.15
C VAL A 86 -2.25 -13.94 1.80
N THR A 87 -2.11 -13.78 3.12
CA THR A 87 -2.71 -12.67 3.88
C THR A 87 -1.71 -11.50 3.92
N VAL A 88 -2.06 -10.39 3.29
CA VAL A 88 -1.27 -9.16 3.35
C VAL A 88 -1.84 -8.22 4.42
N ILE A 89 -0.98 -7.56 5.19
CA ILE A 89 -1.38 -6.57 6.19
C ILE A 89 -0.47 -5.36 6.07
N CYS A 90 -1.06 -4.18 5.83
CA CYS A 90 -0.33 -2.92 5.70
C CYS A 90 -0.72 -1.85 6.73
N ASP A 91 -1.62 -2.17 7.66
CA ASP A 91 -2.15 -1.24 8.65
C ASP A 91 -2.32 -1.97 10.00
N PRO A 92 -1.74 -1.45 11.10
CA PRO A 92 -1.92 -2.00 12.43
C PRO A 92 -3.38 -2.16 12.89
N ALA A 93 -4.31 -1.35 12.36
CA ALA A 93 -5.72 -1.46 12.71
C ALA A 93 -6.35 -2.82 12.31
N ASP A 94 -5.73 -3.57 11.41
CA ASP A 94 -6.21 -4.90 10.99
C ASP A 94 -5.66 -6.04 11.86
N TYR A 95 -4.71 -5.78 12.77
CA TYR A 95 -3.99 -6.82 13.50
C TYR A 95 -4.91 -7.71 14.34
N ASP A 96 -5.81 -7.12 15.12
CA ASP A 96 -6.71 -7.88 15.99
C ASP A 96 -7.65 -8.78 15.18
N ALA A 97 -8.21 -8.26 14.09
CA ALA A 97 -9.13 -9.00 13.22
C ALA A 97 -8.43 -10.16 12.48
N VAL A 98 -7.18 -9.96 12.05
CA VAL A 98 -6.39 -11.02 11.41
C VAL A 98 -5.90 -12.04 12.43
N ALA A 99 -5.43 -11.61 13.59
CA ALA A 99 -5.00 -12.50 14.67
C ALA A 99 -6.15 -13.41 15.13
N ALA A 100 -7.36 -12.86 15.29
CA ALA A 100 -8.55 -13.65 15.60
C ALA A 100 -8.85 -14.70 14.51
N ALA A 101 -8.75 -14.34 13.24
CA ALA A 101 -8.95 -15.28 12.14
C ALA A 101 -7.91 -16.43 12.16
N PHE A 102 -6.65 -16.13 12.47
CA PHE A 102 -5.59 -17.14 12.59
C PHE A 102 -5.68 -18.01 13.85
N ALA A 103 -6.29 -17.52 14.92
CA ALA A 103 -6.59 -18.34 16.10
C ALA A 103 -7.66 -19.43 15.81
N GLU A 104 -8.43 -19.27 14.73
CA GLU A 104 -9.43 -20.23 14.28
C GLU A 104 -8.92 -21.11 13.13
N GLN A 105 -9.18 -20.74 11.88
CA GLN A 105 -8.84 -21.52 10.67
C GLN A 105 -8.01 -20.73 9.66
N GLY A 106 -7.53 -19.54 10.04
CA GLY A 106 -6.91 -18.58 9.14
C GLY A 106 -7.94 -17.64 8.50
N THR A 107 -7.44 -16.72 7.68
CA THR A 107 -8.28 -15.73 7.01
C THR A 107 -9.21 -16.36 5.99
N SER A 108 -10.41 -15.79 5.83
CA SER A 108 -11.30 -16.16 4.72
C SER A 108 -10.82 -15.60 3.39
N ALA A 109 -11.24 -16.20 2.28
CA ALA A 109 -10.95 -15.66 0.94
C ALA A 109 -11.50 -14.23 0.75
N ALA A 110 -12.64 -13.91 1.36
CA ALA A 110 -13.22 -12.58 1.33
C ALA A 110 -12.34 -11.56 2.10
N GLN A 111 -11.86 -11.94 3.29
CA GLN A 111 -10.97 -11.11 4.10
C GLN A 111 -9.64 -10.87 3.37
N ARG A 112 -9.02 -11.89 2.75
CA ARG A 112 -7.79 -11.71 1.96
C ARG A 112 -7.99 -10.78 0.77
N LYS A 113 -9.14 -10.87 0.07
CA LYS A 113 -9.47 -9.93 -1.03
C LYS A 113 -9.59 -8.49 -0.55
N GLN A 114 -10.23 -8.27 0.61
CA GLN A 114 -10.35 -6.94 1.20
C GLN A 114 -8.98 -6.36 1.60
N LEU A 115 -8.15 -7.18 2.25
CA LEU A 115 -6.79 -6.80 2.64
C LEU A 115 -5.91 -6.53 1.41
N ALA A 116 -6.03 -7.33 0.34
CA ALA A 116 -5.32 -7.09 -0.91
C ALA A 116 -5.72 -5.78 -1.58
N LEU A 117 -7.02 -5.46 -1.61
CA LEU A 117 -7.51 -4.17 -2.10
C LEU A 117 -6.94 -3.01 -1.26
N LYS A 118 -6.91 -3.17 0.07
CA LYS A 118 -6.31 -2.19 0.99
C LYS A 118 -4.82 -1.99 0.69
N ALA A 119 -4.06 -3.06 0.53
CA ALA A 119 -2.64 -2.99 0.20
C ALA A 119 -2.37 -2.30 -1.15
N PHE A 120 -3.13 -2.61 -2.21
CA PHE A 120 -2.98 -1.93 -3.51
C PHE A 120 -3.33 -0.44 -3.43
N ARG A 121 -4.39 -0.08 -2.69
CA ARG A 121 -4.73 1.33 -2.43
C ARG A 121 -3.62 2.04 -1.67
N HIS A 122 -3.05 1.39 -0.64
CA HIS A 122 -1.94 1.94 0.13
C HIS A 122 -0.71 2.21 -0.74
N THR A 123 -0.32 1.26 -1.61
CA THR A 123 0.79 1.49 -2.54
C THR A 123 0.49 2.54 -3.60
N ALA A 124 -0.77 2.67 -4.05
CA ALA A 124 -1.16 3.74 -4.97
C ALA A 124 -1.10 5.13 -4.30
N GLU A 125 -1.60 5.25 -3.06
CA GLU A 125 -1.47 6.47 -2.24
C GLU A 125 0.01 6.86 -2.04
N TYR A 126 0.87 5.87 -1.83
CA TYR A 126 2.32 6.06 -1.67
C TYR A 126 2.99 6.57 -2.96
N ASP A 127 2.72 5.93 -4.10
CA ASP A 127 3.29 6.33 -5.40
C ASP A 127 2.77 7.71 -5.84
N THR A 128 1.50 8.04 -5.57
CA THR A 128 0.98 9.40 -5.79
C THR A 128 1.78 10.43 -5.01
N ALA A 129 2.05 10.19 -3.73
CA ALA A 129 2.82 11.13 -2.91
C ALA A 129 4.24 11.36 -3.44
N ILE A 130 4.90 10.30 -3.92
CA ILE A 130 6.23 10.40 -4.55
C ILE A 130 6.14 11.20 -5.84
N SER A 131 5.16 10.90 -6.70
CA SER A 131 4.94 11.59 -7.96
C SER A 131 4.71 13.08 -7.74
N ASP A 132 3.81 13.45 -6.82
CA ASP A 132 3.48 14.84 -6.50
C ASP A 132 4.71 15.60 -6.00
N TYR A 133 5.50 14.99 -5.10
CA TYR A 133 6.73 15.60 -4.60
C TYR A 133 7.75 15.83 -5.72
N LEU A 134 7.99 14.84 -6.58
CA LEU A 134 8.95 14.95 -7.68
C LEU A 134 8.51 15.93 -8.77
N ALA A 135 7.21 15.99 -9.07
CA ALA A 135 6.65 16.97 -10.00
C ALA A 135 6.96 18.40 -9.53
N GLY A 136 6.78 18.68 -8.24
CA GLY A 136 7.15 19.98 -7.64
C GLY A 136 8.65 20.32 -7.69
N GLN A 137 9.53 19.38 -8.04
CA GLN A 137 10.97 19.64 -8.22
C GLN A 137 11.37 19.80 -9.70
N VAL A 138 10.57 19.26 -10.63
CA VAL A 138 10.88 19.21 -12.07
C VAL A 138 10.03 20.19 -12.88
N GLU A 139 8.79 20.44 -12.46
CA GLU A 139 7.80 21.25 -13.19
C GLU A 139 7.66 22.67 -12.62
N ALA A 140 8.37 23.01 -11.53
CA ALA A 140 8.22 24.26 -10.77
C ALA A 140 8.91 25.48 -11.41
N GLU A 141 8.73 25.71 -12.70
CA GLU A 141 9.27 26.90 -13.38
C GLU A 141 8.24 28.04 -13.56
N ASP A 142 6.95 27.79 -13.30
CA ASP A 142 5.88 28.80 -13.41
C ASP A 142 4.83 28.64 -12.30
N GLU A 143 4.75 29.60 -11.37
CA GLU A 143 3.80 29.57 -10.23
C GLU A 143 2.33 29.60 -10.68
N ASP A 144 2.04 30.07 -11.91
CA ASP A 144 0.69 30.14 -12.48
C ASP A 144 0.34 28.93 -13.37
N ALA A 145 1.26 27.98 -13.55
CA ALA A 145 1.02 26.80 -14.36
C ALA A 145 0.18 25.74 -13.61
N LEU A 146 -0.83 25.21 -14.29
CA LEU A 146 -1.52 24.01 -13.83
C LEU A 146 -0.60 22.80 -13.94
N PRO A 147 -0.68 21.81 -13.02
CA PRO A 147 0.18 20.64 -13.08
C PRO A 147 -0.10 19.84 -14.36
N ALA A 148 0.95 19.23 -14.93
CA ALA A 148 0.81 18.42 -16.15
C ALA A 148 -0.05 17.15 -15.91
N SER A 149 -0.09 16.67 -14.66
CA SER A 149 -0.90 15.54 -14.22
C SER A 149 -1.44 15.79 -12.81
N MET A 150 -2.65 15.29 -12.52
CA MET A 150 -3.27 15.38 -11.20
C MET A 150 -3.89 14.04 -10.81
N GLN A 151 -3.49 13.52 -9.66
CA GLN A 151 -4.01 12.28 -9.08
C GLN A 151 -4.74 12.59 -7.78
N LEU A 152 -6.03 12.29 -7.72
CA LEU A 152 -6.85 12.48 -6.52
C LEU A 152 -7.09 11.14 -5.82
N SER A 153 -6.52 10.97 -4.63
CA SER A 153 -6.81 9.83 -3.76
C SER A 153 -7.65 10.28 -2.57
N LEU A 154 -8.96 10.00 -2.62
CA LEU A 154 -9.94 10.47 -1.65
C LEU A 154 -10.58 9.30 -0.90
N LYS A 155 -10.85 9.48 0.39
CA LYS A 155 -11.53 8.50 1.25
C LYS A 155 -12.95 8.96 1.53
N LEU A 156 -13.90 8.03 1.44
CA LEU A 156 -15.31 8.31 1.76
C LEU A 156 -15.42 8.62 3.26
N VAL A 157 -15.90 9.82 3.59
CA VAL A 157 -16.10 10.26 4.97
C VAL A 157 -17.57 10.17 5.40
N GLN A 158 -18.49 10.36 4.46
CA GLN A 158 -19.92 10.34 4.74
C GLN A 158 -20.72 9.86 3.53
N ARG A 159 -21.71 9.00 3.76
CA ARG A 159 -22.76 8.72 2.78
C ARG A 159 -23.90 9.71 2.96
N ASN A 160 -24.30 10.36 1.87
CA ASN A 160 -25.43 11.28 1.90
C ASN A 160 -26.74 10.53 1.68
N ARG A 161 -27.85 11.12 2.12
CA ARG A 161 -29.19 10.54 1.94
C ARG A 161 -29.53 10.34 0.45
N TYR A 162 -29.10 11.27 -0.39
CA TYR A 162 -29.15 11.23 -1.84
C TYR A 162 -28.09 12.20 -2.40
N GLY A 163 -27.89 12.18 -3.72
CA GLY A 163 -27.08 13.17 -4.43
C GLY A 163 -27.81 14.51 -4.53
N GLU A 164 -27.98 15.03 -5.74
CA GLU A 164 -28.77 16.25 -5.96
C GLU A 164 -30.28 15.95 -5.94
N ASN A 165 -30.69 14.78 -6.45
CA ASN A 165 -32.08 14.33 -6.49
C ASN A 165 -32.27 13.00 -5.73
N PRO A 166 -33.47 12.70 -5.18
CA PRO A 166 -33.71 11.53 -4.33
C PRO A 166 -33.37 10.16 -4.93
N HIS A 167 -33.32 10.03 -6.25
CA HIS A 167 -32.99 8.78 -6.94
C HIS A 167 -31.46 8.61 -7.18
N GLN A 168 -30.65 9.63 -6.90
CA GLN A 168 -29.20 9.62 -7.09
C GLN A 168 -28.49 9.26 -5.79
N GLN A 169 -27.43 8.46 -5.89
CA GLN A 169 -26.53 8.20 -4.75
C GLN A 169 -25.57 9.37 -4.56
N GLY A 170 -25.25 9.71 -3.31
CA GLY A 170 -24.34 10.80 -2.97
C GLY A 170 -23.40 10.42 -1.81
N GLY A 171 -22.19 10.94 -1.84
CA GLY A 171 -21.21 10.74 -0.78
C GLY A 171 -20.16 11.82 -0.80
N LEU A 172 -19.63 12.11 0.39
CA LEU A 172 -18.57 13.09 0.60
C LEU A 172 -17.25 12.35 0.79
N TYR A 173 -16.22 12.85 0.12
CA TYR A 173 -14.87 12.30 0.16
C TYR A 173 -13.87 13.37 0.60
N SER A 174 -12.81 12.97 1.30
CA SER A 174 -11.75 13.87 1.81
C SER A 174 -10.36 13.29 1.58
N TYR A 175 -9.35 14.16 1.58
CA TYR A 175 -7.94 13.78 1.56
C TYR A 175 -7.51 13.26 2.93
N GLY A 176 -6.89 12.08 2.99
CA GLY A 176 -5.95 11.69 4.05
C GLY A 176 -6.40 11.76 5.53
N GLY A 177 -7.70 11.78 5.85
CA GLY A 177 -8.15 11.93 7.24
C GLY A 177 -8.03 13.36 7.78
N ALA A 178 -7.94 14.37 6.90
CA ALA A 178 -8.09 15.76 7.29
C ALA A 178 -9.41 15.96 8.05
N GLU A 179 -9.35 16.69 9.17
CA GLU A 179 -10.55 17.09 9.90
C GLU A 179 -11.51 17.80 8.94
N MET A 180 -12.78 17.41 9.01
CA MET A 180 -13.80 18.01 8.17
C MET A 180 -13.87 19.50 8.48
N PRO A 181 -13.89 20.39 7.46
CA PRO A 181 -14.00 21.83 7.70
C PRO A 181 -15.39 22.24 8.23
N PHE A 182 -16.26 21.27 8.51
CA PHE A 182 -17.59 21.46 9.07
C PHE A 182 -17.98 20.24 9.92
N GLU A 183 -18.78 20.48 10.95
CA GLU A 183 -19.44 19.45 11.75
C GLU A 183 -20.89 19.27 11.28
N VAL A 184 -21.36 18.02 11.23
CA VAL A 184 -22.78 17.73 11.07
C VAL A 184 -23.38 17.68 12.47
N LEU A 185 -24.13 18.73 12.83
CA LEU A 185 -24.84 18.87 14.10
C LEU A 185 -25.95 17.83 14.27
#